data_AF-A0A6C0HV40-F1
#
_entry.id   AF-A0A6C0HV40-F1
#
_cell.length_a   1.000
_cell.length_b   1.000
_cell.length_c   1.000
_cell.angle_alpha   90.00
_cell.angle_beta   90.00
_cell.angle_gamma   90.00
#
_symmetry.space_group_name_H-M   'P 1'
#
loop_
_entity.id
_entity.type
_entity.pdbx_description
1 polymer ?
#
loop_
_entity_poly.entity_id
_entity_poly.type
_entity_poly.pdbx_seq_one_letter_code
_entity_poly.pdbx_strand_id
1 'polypeptide(L)'
;MNTNQNYSDYMFNKNDRIGLDHVDNTQQNLQNTRFANHMLSNYFSESITPNEIHFATSQPVMVLNGLTNGNGLNGQIVDYDSMLSIHAKQERPLDKLSLNQRPFVTIPYLGKGSVDPDLESQLLQGETVFEKKSVSTIMEKSFMSYTTYPVDDHMRKHIDTAAHIAEDSALSGWVRGGAPTRVANDEVY
;
A
#
# COMPACT_ATOMS: atom_id res chain seq x y z
N MET A 1 5.90 88.97 4.43
CA MET A 1 4.89 88.11 5.07
C MET A 1 5.50 86.73 5.25
N ASN A 2 5.96 86.40 6.46
CA ASN A 2 6.56 85.11 6.79
C ASN A 2 5.53 84.29 7.58
N THR A 3 5.03 83.21 7.00
CA THR A 3 4.13 82.27 7.69
C THR A 3 4.98 81.26 8.45
N ASN A 4 5.06 81.41 9.78
CA ASN A 4 5.62 80.40 10.67
C ASN A 4 4.78 79.12 10.61
N GLN A 5 5.34 78.06 10.04
CA GLN A 5 4.82 76.70 10.17
C GLN A 5 5.18 76.20 11.58
N ASN A 6 4.16 75.96 12.42
CA ASN A 6 4.35 75.35 13.73
C ASN A 6 4.77 73.89 13.58
N TYR A 7 6.04 73.58 13.84
CA TYR A 7 6.47 72.21 14.06
C TYR A 7 6.00 71.80 15.46
N SER A 8 4.93 71.00 15.55
CA SER A 8 4.58 70.34 16.80
C SER A 8 5.60 69.24 17.07
N ASP A 9 6.32 69.32 18.18
CA ASP A 9 7.29 68.30 18.56
C ASP A 9 6.55 67.01 18.95
N TYR A 10 6.54 66.02 18.06
CA TYR A 10 5.77 64.77 18.19
C TYR A 10 6.28 63.85 19.31
N MET A 11 7.31 64.28 20.05
CA MET A 11 7.92 63.55 21.15
C MET A 11 7.10 63.63 22.45
N PHE A 12 6.35 64.71 22.69
CA PHE A 12 5.64 64.93 23.96
C PHE A 12 4.56 63.87 24.22
N ASN A 13 3.80 63.48 23.19
CA ASN A 13 2.72 62.48 23.31
C ASN A 13 3.22 61.02 23.41
N LYS A 14 4.53 60.77 23.35
CA LYS A 14 5.08 59.42 23.46
C LYS A 14 5.50 59.05 24.89
N ASN A 15 5.75 60.02 25.76
CA ASN A 15 6.30 59.79 27.11
C ASN A 15 5.28 59.25 28.13
N ASP A 16 3.97 59.41 27.87
CA ASP A 16 2.91 58.88 28.74
C ASP A 16 2.50 57.45 28.37
N ARG A 17 3.13 56.86 27.34
CA ARG A 17 2.80 55.50 26.87
C ARG A 17 3.63 54.48 27.65
N ILE A 18 2.95 53.48 28.20
CA ILE A 18 3.53 52.35 28.97
C ILE A 18 4.76 51.73 28.29
N GLY A 19 4.80 51.72 26.96
CA GLY A 19 5.92 51.19 26.16
C GLY A 19 7.29 51.87 26.34
N LEU A 20 7.36 53.04 26.98
CA LEU A 20 8.61 53.72 27.32
C LEU A 20 8.96 53.62 28.80
N ASP A 21 8.14 52.97 29.63
CA ASP A 21 8.51 52.65 31.01
C ASP A 21 9.75 51.74 31.01
N HIS A 22 10.66 51.99 31.95
CA HIS A 22 11.81 51.14 32.20
C HIS A 22 11.38 49.67 32.41
N VAL A 23 10.26 49.44 33.10
CA VAL A 23 9.78 48.07 33.35
C VAL A 23 9.28 47.41 32.05
N ASP A 24 8.58 48.14 31.18
CA ASP A 24 8.11 47.57 29.90
C ASP A 24 9.26 47.32 28.92
N ASN A 25 10.21 48.26 28.83
CA ASN A 25 11.41 48.09 28.01
C ASN A 25 12.26 46.89 28.44
N THR A 26 12.40 46.65 29.75
CA THR A 26 13.11 45.46 30.25
C THR A 26 12.37 44.18 29.91
N GLN A 27 11.04 44.17 29.95
CA GLN A 27 10.25 43.01 29.57
C GLN A 27 10.26 42.75 28.06
N GLN A 28 10.18 43.80 27.22
CA GLN A 28 10.36 43.67 25.77
C GLN A 28 11.75 43.13 25.45
N ASN A 29 12.81 43.62 26.11
CA ASN A 29 14.16 43.11 25.91
C ASN A 29 14.29 41.64 26.33
N LEU A 30 13.68 41.25 27.45
CA LEU A 30 13.66 39.87 27.93
C LEU A 30 12.88 38.95 27.00
N GLN A 31 11.74 39.39 26.46
CA GLN A 31 10.98 38.65 25.45
C GLN A 31 11.75 38.50 24.14
N ASN A 32 12.34 39.58 23.64
CA ASN A 32 13.17 39.58 22.43
C ASN A 32 14.38 38.66 22.59
N THR A 33 15.04 38.70 23.75
CA THR A 33 16.18 37.84 24.07
C THR A 33 15.76 36.37 24.14
N ARG A 34 14.64 36.05 24.80
CA ARG A 34 14.12 34.67 24.85
C ARG A 34 13.73 34.15 23.48
N PHE A 35 13.09 34.99 22.67
CA PHE A 35 12.70 34.64 21.30
C PHE A 35 13.92 34.38 20.42
N ALA A 36 14.92 35.27 20.45
CA ALA A 36 16.17 35.10 19.71
C ALA A 36 16.93 33.86 20.16
N ASN A 37 17.04 33.63 21.48
CA ASN A 37 17.65 32.42 22.02
C ASN A 37 16.91 31.16 21.56
N HIS A 38 15.57 31.18 21.55
CA HIS A 38 14.80 30.03 21.07
C HIS A 38 15.01 29.77 19.57
N MET A 39 15.06 30.82 18.76
CA MET A 39 15.27 30.69 17.32
C MET A 39 16.69 30.25 16.95
N LEU A 40 17.69 30.62 17.75
CA LEU A 40 19.11 30.35 17.48
C LEU A 40 19.67 29.14 18.25
N SER A 41 18.92 28.58 19.19
CA SER A 41 19.36 27.40 19.94
C SER A 41 19.29 26.15 19.06
N ASN A 42 20.37 25.39 19.04
CA ASN A 42 20.34 24.02 18.53
C ASN A 42 19.75 23.10 19.59
N TYR A 43 18.52 22.62 19.38
CA TYR A 43 17.84 21.68 20.27
C TYR A 43 18.11 20.21 19.95
N PHE A 44 18.93 19.92 18.93
CA PHE A 44 19.37 18.56 18.66
C PHE A 44 20.60 18.25 19.53
N SER A 45 20.37 17.49 20.59
CA SER A 45 21.44 16.94 21.43
C SER A 45 21.89 15.58 20.90
N GLU A 46 23.20 15.38 20.80
CA GLU A 46 23.81 14.08 20.49
C GLU A 46 23.56 13.06 21.62
N SER A 47 23.38 13.55 22.86
CA SER A 47 23.10 12.73 24.04
C SER A 47 21.84 13.21 24.73
N ILE A 48 20.84 12.36 24.87
CA ILE A 48 19.60 12.75 25.53
C ILE A 48 19.81 12.95 27.03
N THR A 49 19.36 14.10 27.51
CA THR A 49 19.38 14.39 28.93
C THR A 49 18.02 14.07 29.58
N PRO A 50 17.99 13.64 30.85
CA PRO A 50 16.73 13.39 31.56
C PRO A 50 15.77 14.58 31.59
N ASN A 51 16.30 15.80 31.51
CA ASN A 51 15.52 17.04 31.50
C ASN A 51 14.69 17.20 30.22
N GLU A 52 15.21 16.75 29.07
CA GLU A 52 14.49 16.78 27.79
C GLU A 52 13.32 15.80 27.79
N ILE A 53 13.53 14.59 28.32
CA ILE A 53 12.47 13.59 28.50
C ILE A 53 11.41 14.14 29.47
N HIS A 54 11.84 14.69 30.62
CA HIS A 54 10.93 15.26 31.60
C HIS A 54 10.12 16.44 31.02
N PHE A 55 10.73 17.30 30.21
CA PHE A 55 10.04 18.36 29.49
C PHE A 55 8.97 17.80 28.55
N ALA A 56 9.32 16.80 27.74
CA ALA A 56 8.38 16.16 26.81
C ALA A 56 7.22 15.46 27.54
N THR A 57 7.49 14.77 28.66
CA THR A 57 6.48 14.03 29.44
C THR A 57 5.69 14.90 30.42
N SER A 58 6.09 16.17 30.63
CA SER A 58 5.36 17.10 31.50
C SER A 58 3.98 17.49 30.95
N GLN A 59 3.79 17.34 29.64
CA GLN A 59 2.52 17.63 28.99
C GLN A 59 1.61 16.40 29.04
N PRO A 60 0.39 16.50 29.59
CA PRO A 60 -0.46 15.35 29.91
C PRO A 60 -0.97 14.53 28.70
N VAL A 61 -0.70 14.98 27.47
CA VAL A 61 -1.10 14.33 26.21
C VAL A 61 0.11 13.76 25.45
N MET A 62 1.33 14.01 25.91
CA MET A 62 2.54 13.59 25.22
C MET A 62 3.04 12.26 25.79
N VAL A 63 2.92 11.18 25.02
CA VAL A 63 3.56 9.90 25.31
C VAL A 63 4.83 9.80 24.48
N LEU A 64 5.97 9.70 25.15
CA LEU A 64 7.27 9.53 24.51
C LEU A 64 7.50 8.06 24.18
N ASN A 65 7.43 7.69 22.89
CA ASN A 65 7.73 6.33 22.45
C ASN A 65 9.18 6.24 21.95
N GLY A 66 10.10 5.86 22.85
CA GLY A 66 11.53 5.75 22.54
C GLY A 66 11.95 4.51 21.75
N LEU A 67 11.01 3.68 21.28
CA LEU A 67 11.28 2.33 20.80
C LEU A 67 10.76 2.05 19.38
N THR A 68 10.16 3.03 18.69
CA THR A 68 9.47 2.79 17.40
C THR A 68 10.35 2.15 16.32
N ASN A 69 11.69 2.26 16.38
CA ASN A 69 12.60 1.65 15.40
C ASN A 69 13.81 0.92 16.03
N GLY A 70 13.77 0.56 17.31
CA GLY A 70 14.83 -0.23 17.96
C GLY A 70 16.11 0.53 18.38
N ASN A 71 16.41 1.68 17.77
CA ASN A 71 17.63 2.47 18.07
C ASN A 71 17.58 3.27 19.38
N GLY A 72 16.52 3.10 20.19
CA GLY A 72 16.31 3.93 21.38
C GLY A 72 16.13 5.41 21.02
N LEU A 73 16.17 6.27 22.03
CA LEU A 73 16.15 7.71 21.80
C LEU A 73 17.56 8.25 21.45
N ASN A 74 18.64 7.59 21.90
CA ASN A 74 20.01 8.08 21.79
C ASN A 74 20.76 7.46 20.60
N GLY A 75 21.29 8.30 19.71
CA GLY A 75 22.07 7.88 18.53
C GLY A 75 23.38 7.14 18.84
N GLN A 76 23.95 7.30 20.03
CA GLN A 76 25.15 6.58 20.49
C GLN A 76 24.91 5.07 20.66
N ILE A 77 23.64 4.64 20.77
CA ILE A 77 23.27 3.22 20.89
C ILE A 77 23.35 2.53 19.53
N VAL A 78 23.32 3.28 18.41
CA VAL A 78 23.39 2.73 17.05
C VAL A 78 24.69 1.96 16.83
N ASP A 79 25.83 2.44 17.35
CA ASP A 79 27.10 1.73 17.20
C ASP A 79 27.10 0.40 17.96
N TYR A 80 26.53 0.36 19.17
CA TYR A 80 26.40 -0.86 19.95
C TYR A 80 25.40 -1.84 19.32
N ASP A 81 24.27 -1.34 18.82
CA ASP A 81 23.26 -2.14 18.12
C ASP A 81 23.80 -2.69 16.79
N SER A 82 24.53 -1.86 16.05
CA SER A 82 25.26 -2.26 14.83
C SER A 82 26.33 -3.30 15.14
N MET A 83 27.08 -3.14 16.23
CA MET A 83 28.02 -4.17 16.69
C MET A 83 27.29 -5.46 17.10
N LEU A 84 26.14 -5.41 17.75
CA LEU A 84 25.43 -6.63 18.13
C LEU A 84 24.77 -7.33 16.93
N SER A 85 24.26 -6.57 15.97
CA SER A 85 23.57 -7.08 14.78
C SER A 85 24.51 -7.50 13.65
N ILE A 86 25.56 -6.70 13.36
CA ILE A 86 26.52 -6.93 12.27
C ILE A 86 27.69 -7.80 12.74
N HIS A 87 28.13 -7.67 13.99
CA HIS A 87 29.27 -8.40 14.56
C HIS A 87 28.87 -9.73 15.24
N ALA A 88 27.66 -10.23 14.97
CA ALA A 88 27.37 -11.65 15.14
C ALA A 88 28.38 -12.41 14.27
N LYS A 89 29.42 -12.97 14.92
CA LYS A 89 30.57 -13.66 14.32
C LYS A 89 30.17 -14.27 12.99
N GLN A 90 30.89 -13.96 11.92
CA GLN A 90 30.76 -14.64 10.64
C GLN A 90 30.98 -16.15 10.90
N GLU A 91 29.91 -16.89 11.20
CA GLU A 91 29.98 -18.31 11.61
C GLU A 91 30.43 -19.20 10.44
N ARG A 92 30.38 -18.64 9.23
CA ARG A 92 30.88 -19.29 8.03
C ARG A 92 32.39 -19.01 7.95
N PRO A 93 33.23 -20.06 7.90
CA PRO A 93 34.65 -19.86 7.61
C PRO A 93 34.79 -19.10 6.29
N LEU A 94 35.76 -18.18 6.23
CA LEU A 94 36.14 -17.52 5.00
C LEU A 94 36.39 -18.60 3.96
N ASP A 95 35.55 -18.65 2.93
CA ASP A 95 35.69 -19.63 1.85
C ASP A 95 37.06 -19.45 1.18
N LYS A 96 37.59 -20.53 0.58
CA LYS A 96 38.88 -20.46 -0.11
C LYS A 96 38.79 -19.43 -1.23
N LEU A 97 39.65 -18.41 -1.18
CA LEU A 97 39.71 -17.39 -2.21
C LEU A 97 40.05 -18.03 -3.56
N SER A 98 39.05 -18.10 -4.45
CA SER A 98 39.24 -18.56 -5.82
C SER A 98 39.83 -17.41 -6.64
N LEU A 99 41.10 -17.54 -7.03
CA LEU A 99 41.84 -16.56 -7.86
C LEU A 99 41.47 -16.63 -9.35
N ASN A 100 40.30 -17.15 -9.68
CA ASN A 100 39.81 -17.15 -11.04
C ASN A 100 39.41 -15.73 -11.42
N GLN A 101 39.89 -15.26 -12.56
CA GLN A 101 39.43 -14.02 -13.16
C GLN A 101 37.90 -14.06 -13.31
N ARG A 102 37.23 -12.94 -12.98
CA ARG A 102 35.79 -12.80 -13.24
C ARG A 102 35.48 -12.99 -14.73
N PRO A 103 34.38 -13.66 -15.10
CA PRO A 103 34.02 -13.91 -16.50
C PRO A 103 33.97 -12.64 -17.39
N PHE A 104 33.76 -11.46 -16.82
CA PHE A 104 33.68 -10.19 -17.58
C PHE A 104 34.64 -9.15 -16.98
N VAL A 105 35.61 -8.67 -17.77
CA VAL A 105 36.61 -7.68 -17.31
C VAL A 105 36.02 -6.28 -17.17
N THR A 106 34.96 -5.95 -17.89
CA THR A 106 34.28 -4.64 -17.88
C THR A 106 32.77 -4.81 -17.79
N ILE A 107 32.05 -3.72 -17.53
CA ILE A 107 30.59 -3.69 -17.54
C ILE A 107 30.12 -3.90 -18.99
N PRO A 108 29.20 -4.85 -19.27
CA PRO A 108 28.63 -5.01 -20.61
C PRO A 108 27.75 -3.81 -20.98
N TYR A 109 27.44 -3.64 -22.27
CA TYR A 109 26.59 -2.53 -22.72
C TYR A 109 25.17 -2.63 -22.14
N LEU A 110 24.77 -1.66 -21.32
CA LEU A 110 23.46 -1.61 -20.64
C LEU A 110 22.39 -0.79 -21.39
N GLY A 111 22.68 -0.29 -22.59
CA GLY A 111 21.78 0.65 -23.29
C GLY A 111 20.50 0.04 -23.85
N LYS A 112 20.24 -1.24 -23.63
CA LYS A 112 18.97 -1.92 -23.99
C LYS A 112 17.91 -1.83 -22.89
N GLY A 113 18.25 -1.30 -21.72
CA GLY A 113 17.32 -1.12 -20.61
C GLY A 113 17.09 -2.40 -19.79
N SER A 114 16.24 -2.30 -18.78
CA SER A 114 15.78 -3.47 -18.02
C SER A 114 14.86 -4.32 -18.90
N VAL A 115 15.16 -5.60 -19.00
CA VAL A 115 14.37 -6.56 -19.79
C VAL A 115 13.30 -7.18 -18.90
N ASP A 116 12.07 -7.25 -19.42
CA ASP A 116 11.00 -8.09 -18.88
C ASP A 116 10.95 -9.38 -19.72
N PRO A 117 11.47 -10.51 -19.21
CA PRO A 117 11.60 -11.74 -19.98
C PRO A 117 10.23 -12.36 -20.32
N ASP A 118 9.22 -12.12 -19.49
CA ASP A 118 7.88 -12.68 -19.71
C ASP A 118 7.21 -11.96 -20.89
N LEU A 119 7.27 -10.63 -20.90
CA LEU A 119 6.74 -9.82 -21.99
C LEU A 119 7.53 -10.05 -23.28
N GLU A 120 8.86 -10.14 -23.21
CA GLU A 120 9.71 -10.43 -24.38
C GLU A 120 9.40 -11.82 -24.97
N SER A 121 9.23 -12.84 -24.12
CA SER A 121 8.86 -14.19 -24.57
C SER A 121 7.50 -14.21 -25.26
N GLN A 122 6.51 -13.50 -24.70
CA GLN A 122 5.17 -13.38 -25.29
C GLN A 122 5.21 -12.67 -26.64
N LEU A 123 6.02 -11.60 -26.79
CA LEU A 123 6.18 -10.90 -28.07
C LEU A 123 6.92 -11.76 -29.11
N LEU A 124 7.94 -12.51 -28.70
CA LEU A 124 8.76 -13.33 -29.61
C LEU A 124 8.02 -14.58 -30.09
N GLN A 125 7.38 -15.30 -29.18
CA GLN A 125 6.70 -16.56 -29.48
C GLN A 125 5.28 -16.32 -29.99
N GLY A 126 4.68 -15.19 -29.62
CA GLY A 126 3.27 -14.92 -29.85
C GLY A 126 2.37 -15.89 -29.10
N GLU A 127 1.07 -15.82 -29.39
CA GLU A 127 0.12 -16.81 -28.92
C GLU A 127 0.23 -18.08 -29.77
N THR A 128 0.34 -19.24 -29.12
CA THR A 128 0.15 -20.53 -29.80
C THR A 128 -1.32 -20.72 -30.12
N VAL A 129 -1.78 -20.10 -31.21
CA VAL A 129 -3.17 -20.24 -31.63
C VAL A 129 -3.37 -21.61 -32.27
N PHE A 130 -3.96 -22.56 -31.54
CA PHE A 130 -4.44 -23.83 -32.11
C PHE A 130 -5.73 -23.61 -32.93
N GLU A 131 -6.58 -22.65 -32.54
CA GLU A 131 -7.83 -22.31 -33.21
C GLU A 131 -7.78 -20.90 -33.82
N LYS A 132 -7.41 -20.80 -35.08
CA LYS A 132 -7.20 -19.53 -35.80
C LYS A 132 -8.46 -19.09 -36.57
N LYS A 133 -8.90 -17.84 -36.31
CA LYS A 133 -10.01 -17.05 -36.93
C LYS A 133 -11.38 -17.77 -37.07
N SER A 134 -12.42 -17.30 -36.36
CA SER A 134 -13.86 -17.63 -36.55
C SER A 134 -14.41 -19.00 -36.07
N VAL A 135 -13.72 -19.68 -35.16
CA VAL A 135 -13.97 -21.05 -34.61
C VAL A 135 -15.23 -21.21 -33.71
N SER A 136 -16.36 -20.65 -34.12
CA SER A 136 -17.57 -21.47 -34.13
C SER A 136 -18.23 -21.17 -35.45
N THR A 137 -17.85 -21.93 -36.47
CA THR A 137 -18.59 -21.89 -37.72
C THR A 137 -19.99 -22.32 -37.36
N ILE A 138 -20.99 -21.47 -37.60
CA ILE A 138 -22.42 -21.71 -37.32
C ILE A 138 -22.88 -23.11 -37.80
N MET A 139 -22.16 -23.68 -38.77
CA MET A 139 -22.28 -25.05 -39.29
C MET A 139 -22.11 -26.16 -38.24
N GLU A 140 -21.42 -25.93 -37.12
CA GLU A 140 -21.34 -26.90 -36.03
C GLU A 140 -22.61 -26.90 -35.14
N LYS A 141 -23.43 -25.86 -35.24
CA LYS A 141 -24.71 -25.76 -34.52
C LYS A 141 -25.86 -26.21 -35.45
N SER A 142 -26.88 -26.83 -34.87
CA SER A 142 -28.08 -27.20 -35.63
C SER A 142 -28.88 -25.97 -36.05
N PHE A 143 -29.17 -25.85 -37.35
CA PHE A 143 -30.06 -24.81 -37.90
C PHE A 143 -31.55 -25.15 -37.80
N MET A 144 -31.93 -26.25 -37.13
CA MET A 144 -33.33 -26.68 -37.02
C MET A 144 -34.22 -25.57 -36.46
N SER A 145 -33.71 -24.74 -35.55
CA SER A 145 -34.44 -23.61 -34.97
C SER A 145 -34.93 -22.59 -36.01
N TYR A 146 -34.33 -22.53 -37.21
CA TYR A 146 -34.74 -21.61 -38.27
C TYR A 146 -35.69 -22.26 -39.28
N THR A 147 -35.74 -23.60 -39.34
CA THR A 147 -36.59 -24.35 -40.28
C THR A 147 -37.89 -24.84 -39.65
N THR A 148 -37.91 -25.04 -38.34
CA THR A 148 -39.12 -25.45 -37.61
C THR A 148 -40.00 -24.24 -37.31
N TYR A 149 -41.27 -24.50 -37.01
CA TYR A 149 -42.19 -23.47 -36.55
C TYR A 149 -41.64 -22.76 -35.31
N PRO A 150 -41.80 -21.42 -35.20
CA PRO A 150 -41.40 -20.69 -34.01
C PRO A 150 -42.20 -21.18 -32.82
N VAL A 151 -41.49 -21.61 -31.78
CA VAL A 151 -42.08 -22.14 -30.55
C VAL A 151 -42.19 -21.00 -29.54
N ASP A 152 -43.36 -20.86 -28.90
CA ASP A 152 -43.57 -19.92 -27.80
C ASP A 152 -42.78 -20.33 -26.55
N ASP A 153 -42.43 -19.37 -25.69
CA ASP A 153 -41.58 -19.59 -24.51
C ASP A 153 -42.19 -20.59 -23.53
N HIS A 154 -43.53 -20.65 -23.45
CA HIS A 154 -44.23 -21.65 -22.65
C HIS A 154 -44.01 -23.07 -23.16
N MET A 155 -44.11 -23.28 -24.48
CA MET A 155 -43.93 -24.59 -25.08
C MET A 155 -42.46 -25.03 -25.05
N ARG A 156 -41.51 -24.10 -25.19
CA ARG A 156 -40.08 -24.39 -25.03
C ARG A 156 -39.76 -24.90 -23.62
N LYS A 157 -40.27 -24.24 -22.57
CA LYS A 157 -40.10 -24.69 -21.18
C LYS A 157 -40.72 -26.06 -20.92
N HIS A 158 -41.87 -26.33 -21.55
CA HIS A 158 -42.51 -27.64 -21.44
C HIS A 158 -41.64 -28.75 -22.05
N ILE A 159 -41.03 -28.50 -23.21
CA ILE A 159 -40.16 -29.45 -23.90
C ILE A 159 -38.81 -29.64 -23.20
N ASP A 160 -38.18 -28.55 -22.74
CA ASP A 160 -36.86 -28.60 -22.08
C ASP A 160 -36.91 -29.31 -20.71
N THR A 161 -38.10 -29.41 -20.12
CA THR A 161 -38.30 -30.12 -18.86
C THR A 161 -38.42 -31.62 -19.10
N ALA A 162 -37.35 -32.36 -18.81
CA ALA A 162 -37.29 -33.81 -18.99
C ALA A 162 -38.51 -34.56 -18.43
N ALA A 163 -39.01 -34.13 -17.27
CA ALA A 163 -40.17 -34.73 -16.59
C ALA A 163 -41.46 -34.73 -17.41
N HIS A 164 -41.61 -33.86 -18.42
CA HIS A 164 -42.81 -33.83 -19.26
C HIS A 164 -42.72 -34.72 -20.51
N ILE A 165 -41.50 -35.13 -20.92
CA ILE A 165 -41.28 -35.92 -22.15
C ILE A 165 -40.86 -37.35 -21.82
N ALA A 166 -39.94 -37.50 -20.87
CA ALA A 166 -39.36 -38.79 -20.53
C ALA A 166 -40.07 -39.36 -19.30
N GLU A 167 -40.80 -40.46 -19.53
CA GLU A 167 -41.57 -41.19 -18.50
C GLU A 167 -40.70 -41.61 -17.30
N ASP A 168 -39.42 -41.92 -17.53
CA ASP A 168 -38.43 -42.27 -16.50
C ASP A 168 -38.18 -41.13 -15.50
N SER A 169 -38.17 -39.90 -16.00
CA SER A 169 -37.98 -38.72 -15.16
C SER A 169 -39.29 -38.15 -14.59
N ALA A 170 -40.43 -38.67 -15.04
CA ALA A 170 -41.75 -38.21 -14.60
C ALA A 170 -42.17 -38.84 -13.25
N LEU A 171 -41.71 -40.05 -12.94
CA LEU A 171 -42.06 -40.77 -11.72
C LEU A 171 -40.83 -41.45 -11.11
N SER A 172 -40.52 -41.10 -9.86
CA SER A 172 -39.48 -41.78 -9.09
C SER A 172 -39.80 -43.28 -8.96
N GLY A 173 -38.89 -44.13 -9.44
CA GLY A 173 -39.05 -45.60 -9.42
C GLY A 173 -39.61 -46.22 -10.69
N TRP A 174 -39.84 -45.44 -11.75
CA TRP A 174 -40.18 -45.99 -13.07
C TRP A 174 -38.98 -46.75 -13.64
N VAL A 175 -39.20 -47.99 -14.13
CA VAL A 175 -38.15 -48.81 -14.74
C VAL A 175 -38.69 -49.35 -16.06
N ARG A 176 -37.95 -49.11 -17.14
CA ARG A 176 -38.28 -49.65 -18.47
C ARG A 176 -38.27 -51.18 -18.41
N GLY A 177 -39.44 -51.79 -18.60
CA GLY A 177 -39.64 -53.25 -18.49
C GLY A 177 -40.44 -53.69 -17.26
N GLY A 178 -40.85 -52.75 -16.40
CA GLY A 178 -41.66 -53.00 -15.21
C GLY A 178 -40.84 -53.46 -14.00
N ALA A 179 -41.39 -53.26 -12.80
CA ALA A 179 -40.78 -53.74 -11.57
C ALA A 179 -40.91 -55.28 -11.48
N PRO A 180 -39.86 -56.01 -11.05
CA PRO A 180 -39.92 -57.46 -10.88
C PRO A 180 -40.95 -57.81 -9.79
N THR A 181 -41.88 -58.71 -10.11
CA THR A 181 -43.04 -59.08 -9.23
C THR A 181 -42.65 -59.67 -7.87
N ARG A 182 -41.36 -59.98 -7.67
CA ARG A 182 -40.82 -60.54 -6.42
C ARG A 182 -40.23 -59.48 -5.47
N VAL A 183 -40.13 -58.23 -5.90
CA VAL A 183 -39.65 -57.10 -5.11
C VAL A 183 -40.80 -56.09 -5.02
N ALA A 184 -41.83 -56.43 -4.27
CA ALA A 184 -42.92 -55.51 -3.99
C ALA A 184 -42.59 -54.77 -2.68
N ASN A 185 -42.24 -53.49 -2.82
CA ASN A 185 -42.24 -52.42 -1.81
C ASN A 185 -41.30 -52.60 -0.61
N ASP A 186 -40.04 -52.18 -0.75
CA ASP A 186 -39.34 -51.54 0.36
C ASP A 186 -39.47 -50.02 0.15
N GLU A 187 -40.46 -49.42 0.83
CA GLU A 187 -40.61 -47.97 0.90
C GLU A 187 -39.46 -47.39 1.73
N VAL A 188 -38.58 -46.62 1.08
CA VAL A 188 -37.64 -45.72 1.76
C VAL A 188 -37.94 -44.31 1.30
N TYR A 189 -38.26 -43.47 2.29
CA TYR A 189 -38.62 -42.05 2.22
C TYR A 189 -37.78 -41.22 1.23
#